data_AF-A0A1R3RMH5-F1
#
_entry.id   AF-A0A1R3RMH5-F1
#
_cell.length_a   1.000
_cell.length_b   1.000
_cell.length_c   1.000
_cell.angle_alpha   90.00
_cell.angle_beta   90.00
_cell.angle_gamma   90.00
#
_symmetry.space_group_name_H-M   'P 1'
#
loop_
_entity.id
_entity.type
_entity.pdbx_description
1 polymer ?
#
loop_
_entity_poly.entity_id
_entity_poly.type
_entity_poly.pdbx_seq_one_letter_code
_entity_poly.pdbx_strand_id
1 'polypeptide(L)'
;MSASTLPYMKTSPKLIFFTDFDGTITLEDSNDAMIDNLGYGQAKRRQGNLAVLEGTMSFRDAFRDMLDSIKTPYNECIEYLKKNMKLDPHFVEFYKWSKENNVPIVVLSSGMVPVISALFEEFLGGKPDDHLYIVANEVEGRDGKDINTEGGWQIKYHDDSHFGHDKSLEIKPYAALPDGVRPTLLYAGDGVSDLSAAAETDLLFAKKGKDLVTFCEREKIPFTLFESWETILATTKDILGGKVSVKTVAQDGLEAVHQGANKV
;
A
#
# COMPACT_ATOMS: atom_id res chain seq x y z
N MET A 1 -3.85 24.85 5.35
CA MET A 1 -4.31 24.78 3.94
C MET A 1 -5.83 24.67 3.93
N SER A 2 -6.54 25.21 2.94
CA SER A 2 -8.00 25.02 2.86
C SER A 2 -8.31 23.63 2.31
N ALA A 3 -9.36 22.96 2.79
CA ALA A 3 -9.70 21.61 2.32
C ALA A 3 -9.85 21.52 0.79
N SER A 4 -10.33 22.58 0.15
CA SER A 4 -10.49 22.69 -1.31
C SER A 4 -9.19 22.60 -2.11
N THR A 5 -8.01 22.81 -1.51
CA THR A 5 -6.73 22.67 -2.20
C THR A 5 -6.15 21.27 -2.11
N LEU A 6 -6.72 20.40 -1.27
CA LEU A 6 -6.26 19.02 -1.14
C LEU A 6 -6.89 18.14 -2.24
N PRO A 7 -6.08 17.38 -3.00
CA PRO A 7 -6.57 16.59 -4.14
C PRO A 7 -7.76 15.68 -3.83
N TYR A 8 -7.74 14.98 -2.69
CA TYR A 8 -8.76 14.00 -2.35
C TYR A 8 -10.00 14.62 -1.69
N MET A 9 -9.99 15.93 -1.45
CA MET A 9 -11.12 16.67 -0.87
C MET A 9 -11.97 17.42 -1.91
N LYS A 10 -11.64 17.33 -3.20
CA LYS A 10 -12.31 18.06 -4.29
C LYS A 10 -13.83 17.89 -4.30
N THR A 11 -14.32 16.71 -3.96
CA THR A 11 -15.75 16.35 -3.92
C THR A 11 -16.32 16.32 -2.50
N SER A 12 -15.57 16.82 -1.51
CA SER A 12 -15.92 16.78 -0.07
C SER A 12 -16.38 15.38 0.38
N PRO A 13 -15.55 14.34 0.20
CA PRO A 13 -15.92 12.99 0.58
C PRO A 13 -16.13 12.90 2.09
N LYS A 14 -16.97 11.97 2.53
CA LYS A 14 -17.11 11.64 3.96
C LYS A 14 -16.00 10.70 4.44
N LEU A 15 -15.36 10.00 3.51
CA LEU A 15 -14.39 8.95 3.77
C LEU A 15 -13.32 8.96 2.66
N ILE A 16 -12.05 8.85 3.04
CA ILE A 16 -10.94 8.59 2.12
C ILE A 16 -10.33 7.24 2.50
N PHE A 17 -10.10 6.40 1.50
CA PHE A 17 -9.50 5.08 1.70
C PHE A 17 -8.07 5.06 1.20
N PHE A 18 -7.12 5.09 2.12
CA PHE A 18 -5.71 4.88 1.83
C PHE A 18 -5.40 3.39 1.84
N THR A 19 -4.42 2.96 1.06
CA THR A 19 -4.07 1.54 0.99
C THR A 19 -2.67 1.35 0.45
N ASP A 20 -1.97 0.31 0.92
CA ASP A 20 -0.84 -0.24 0.18
C ASP A 20 -1.32 -0.94 -1.10
N PHE A 21 -0.37 -1.26 -1.98
CA PHE A 21 -0.60 -1.99 -3.22
C PHE A 21 -0.13 -3.44 -3.11
N ASP A 22 1.19 -3.63 -3.03
CA ASP A 22 1.83 -4.94 -2.98
C ASP A 22 1.42 -5.69 -1.71
N GLY A 23 1.05 -6.97 -1.82
CA GLY A 23 0.58 -7.78 -0.68
C GLY A 23 -0.78 -7.38 -0.07
N THR A 24 -1.36 -6.25 -0.50
CA THR A 24 -2.62 -5.68 0.00
C THR A 24 -3.72 -5.67 -1.07
N ILE A 25 -3.53 -4.93 -2.17
CA ILE A 25 -4.40 -4.95 -3.36
C ILE A 25 -4.04 -6.17 -4.22
N THR A 26 -2.76 -6.39 -4.45
CA THR A 26 -2.27 -7.61 -5.10
C THR A 26 -2.04 -8.70 -4.06
N LEU A 27 -2.14 -9.96 -4.47
CA LEU A 27 -1.93 -11.09 -3.57
C LEU A 27 -0.45 -11.30 -3.20
N GLU A 28 0.45 -10.81 -4.06
CA GLU A 28 1.90 -10.95 -3.96
C GLU A 28 2.54 -9.56 -4.07
N ASP A 29 3.81 -9.46 -3.71
CA ASP A 29 4.61 -8.24 -3.86
C ASP A 29 5.32 -8.26 -5.22
N SER A 30 5.07 -7.23 -6.03
CA SER A 30 5.61 -7.08 -7.38
C SER A 30 7.13 -6.89 -7.40
N ASN A 31 7.70 -6.19 -6.42
CA ASN A 31 9.15 -6.04 -6.33
C ASN A 31 9.79 -7.36 -5.93
N ASP A 32 9.23 -8.05 -4.92
CA ASP A 32 9.66 -9.40 -4.54
C ASP A 32 9.61 -10.35 -5.74
N ALA A 33 8.53 -10.32 -6.53
CA ALA A 33 8.38 -11.15 -7.72
C ALA A 33 9.47 -10.86 -8.76
N MET A 34 9.79 -9.58 -9.03
CA MET A 34 10.88 -9.22 -9.93
C MET A 34 12.25 -9.63 -9.37
N ILE A 35 12.53 -9.35 -8.10
CA ILE A 35 13.81 -9.66 -7.47
C ILE A 35 14.05 -11.18 -7.44
N ASP A 36 13.02 -11.95 -7.13
CA ASP A 36 13.10 -13.40 -6.98
C ASP A 36 13.31 -14.11 -8.32
N ASN A 37 12.79 -13.55 -9.42
CA ASN A 37 12.77 -14.23 -10.72
C ASN A 37 13.65 -13.59 -11.80
N LEU A 38 13.91 -12.28 -11.70
CA LEU A 38 14.71 -11.51 -12.66
C LEU A 38 15.99 -10.91 -12.04
N GLY A 39 16.03 -10.82 -10.71
CA GLY A 39 17.17 -10.34 -9.94
C GLY A 39 18.02 -11.48 -9.39
N TYR A 40 18.59 -11.24 -8.21
CA TYR A 40 19.51 -12.18 -7.57
C TYR A 40 18.84 -13.34 -6.79
N GLY A 41 17.51 -13.48 -6.85
CA GLY A 41 16.74 -14.55 -6.24
C GLY A 41 16.34 -14.35 -4.76
N GLN A 42 15.37 -15.15 -4.34
CA GLN A 42 14.73 -15.11 -3.01
C GLN A 42 15.68 -15.25 -1.83
N ALA A 43 16.71 -16.08 -1.96
CA ALA A 43 17.65 -16.30 -0.87
C ALA A 43 18.39 -15.01 -0.49
N LYS A 44 18.88 -14.25 -1.48
CA LYS A 44 19.57 -12.98 -1.25
C LYS A 44 18.60 -11.89 -0.80
N ARG A 45 17.40 -11.83 -1.40
CA ARG A 45 16.35 -10.91 -0.96
C ARG A 45 16.02 -11.06 0.53
N ARG A 46 15.82 -12.29 0.99
CA ARG A 46 15.56 -12.59 2.40
C ARG A 46 16.72 -12.20 3.33
N GLN A 47 17.96 -12.34 2.89
CA GLN A 47 19.12 -11.87 3.65
C GLN A 47 19.08 -10.34 3.85
N GLY A 48 18.74 -9.58 2.81
CA GLY A 48 18.57 -8.13 2.93
C GLY A 48 17.41 -7.74 3.86
N ASN A 49 16.27 -8.45 3.80
CA ASN A 49 15.15 -8.21 4.73
C ASN A 49 15.55 -8.45 6.19
N LEU A 50 16.32 -9.51 6.46
CA LEU A 50 16.85 -9.77 7.81
C LEU A 50 17.79 -8.66 8.27
N ALA A 51 18.69 -8.17 7.40
CA ALA A 51 19.59 -7.07 7.73
C ALA A 51 18.83 -5.78 8.10
N VAL A 52 17.71 -5.50 7.43
CA VAL A 52 16.79 -4.39 7.77
C VAL A 52 16.13 -4.60 9.12
N LEU A 53 15.60 -5.80 9.37
CA LEU A 53 14.96 -6.15 10.65
C LEU A 53 15.94 -6.07 11.84
N GLU A 54 17.20 -6.42 11.62
CA GLU A 54 18.28 -6.32 12.60
C GLU A 54 18.85 -4.89 12.74
N GLY A 55 18.38 -3.95 11.91
CA GLY A 55 18.82 -2.55 11.93
C GLY A 55 20.25 -2.32 11.43
N THR A 56 20.83 -3.29 10.72
CA THR A 56 22.20 -3.22 10.18
C THR A 56 22.27 -2.51 8.82
N MET A 57 21.14 -2.37 8.14
CA MET A 57 20.98 -1.64 6.87
C MET A 57 19.62 -0.92 6.87
N SER A 58 19.54 0.25 6.24
CA SER A 58 18.25 0.94 6.09
C SER A 58 17.36 0.22 5.06
N PHE A 59 16.03 0.34 5.18
CA PHE A 59 15.10 -0.22 4.20
C PHE A 59 15.40 0.33 2.79
N ARG A 60 15.60 1.65 2.67
CA ARG A 60 15.97 2.33 1.42
C ARG A 60 17.21 1.70 0.77
N ASP A 61 18.30 1.55 1.51
CA ASP A 61 19.55 1.04 0.93
C ASP A 61 19.43 -0.43 0.54
N ALA A 62 18.81 -1.25 1.40
CA ALA A 62 18.56 -2.66 1.09
C ALA A 62 17.69 -2.78 -0.16
N PHE A 63 16.59 -2.04 -0.22
CA PHE A 63 15.64 -2.07 -1.34
C PHE A 63 16.31 -1.65 -2.66
N ARG A 64 17.16 -0.62 -2.63
CA ARG A 64 17.97 -0.23 -3.80
C ARG A 64 18.86 -1.36 -4.27
N ASP A 65 19.61 -2.01 -3.38
CA ASP A 65 20.47 -3.15 -3.74
C ASP A 65 19.66 -4.30 -4.38
N MET A 66 18.48 -4.59 -3.83
CA MET A 66 17.62 -5.63 -4.39
C MET A 66 17.14 -5.28 -5.80
N LEU A 67 16.64 -4.06 -6.02
CA LEU A 67 16.18 -3.61 -7.32
C LEU A 67 17.34 -3.51 -8.32
N ASP A 68 18.51 -3.06 -7.87
CA ASP A 68 19.71 -2.95 -8.69
C ASP A 68 20.24 -4.31 -9.17
N SER A 69 19.85 -5.40 -8.51
CA SER A 69 20.14 -6.76 -8.96
C SER A 69 19.41 -7.12 -10.26
N ILE A 70 18.28 -6.48 -10.57
CA ILE A 70 17.51 -6.72 -11.78
C ILE A 70 18.19 -5.99 -12.96
N LYS A 71 18.64 -6.76 -13.94
CA LYS A 71 19.24 -6.22 -15.18
C LYS A 71 18.28 -6.20 -16.36
N THR A 72 17.13 -6.85 -16.24
CA THR A 72 16.08 -6.84 -17.26
C THR A 72 15.63 -5.40 -17.58
N PRO A 73 15.46 -5.05 -18.87
CA PRO A 73 14.82 -3.80 -19.29
C PRO A 73 13.48 -3.54 -18.60
N TYR A 74 13.19 -2.29 -18.26
CA TYR A 74 12.04 -1.97 -17.40
C TYR A 74 10.68 -2.31 -18.04
N ASN A 75 10.52 -2.13 -19.34
CA ASN A 75 9.35 -2.59 -20.09
C ASN A 75 9.14 -4.11 -20.00
N GLU A 76 10.21 -4.90 -20.07
CA GLU A 76 10.13 -6.36 -19.94
C GLU A 76 9.78 -6.77 -18.49
N CYS A 77 10.25 -6.01 -17.49
CA CYS A 77 9.81 -6.18 -16.10
C CYS A 77 8.29 -5.98 -15.96
N ILE A 78 7.74 -4.92 -16.58
CA ILE A 78 6.29 -4.66 -16.57
C ILE A 78 5.51 -5.81 -17.23
N GLU A 79 5.96 -6.30 -18.38
CA GLU A 79 5.28 -7.42 -19.07
C GLU A 79 5.38 -8.73 -18.28
N TYR A 80 6.51 -8.98 -17.62
CA TYR A 80 6.62 -10.08 -16.66
C TYR A 80 5.58 -9.96 -15.54
N LEU A 81 5.43 -8.77 -14.95
CA LEU A 81 4.48 -8.56 -13.86
C LEU A 81 3.03 -8.72 -14.30
N LYS A 82 2.61 -8.14 -15.43
CA LYS A 82 1.25 -8.31 -15.96
C LYS A 82 0.85 -9.78 -16.12
N LYS A 83 1.81 -10.62 -16.52
CA LYS A 83 1.58 -12.06 -16.72
C LYS A 83 1.45 -12.85 -15.43
N ASN A 84 2.12 -12.44 -14.36
CA ASN A 84 2.29 -13.26 -13.16
C ASN A 84 1.56 -12.73 -11.92
N MET A 85 1.36 -11.42 -11.83
CA MET A 85 0.71 -10.79 -10.69
C MET A 85 -0.79 -11.06 -10.68
N LYS A 86 -1.36 -11.14 -9.48
CA LYS A 86 -2.79 -11.38 -9.26
C LYS A 86 -3.38 -10.30 -8.37
N LEU A 87 -4.54 -9.79 -8.79
CA LEU A 87 -5.38 -8.90 -8.00
C LEU A 87 -6.18 -9.70 -6.97
N ASP A 88 -6.42 -9.12 -5.78
CA ASP A 88 -7.43 -9.65 -4.87
C ASP A 88 -8.81 -9.72 -5.59
N PRO A 89 -9.50 -10.88 -5.56
CA PRO A 89 -10.69 -11.10 -6.35
C PRO A 89 -11.86 -10.16 -6.00
N HIS A 90 -11.84 -9.51 -4.84
CA HIS A 90 -12.88 -8.59 -4.39
C HIS A 90 -12.52 -7.12 -4.57
N PHE A 91 -11.29 -6.79 -4.96
CA PHE A 91 -10.86 -5.40 -5.11
C PHE A 91 -11.67 -4.65 -6.18
N VAL A 92 -12.01 -5.29 -7.30
CA VAL A 92 -12.78 -4.66 -8.38
C VAL A 92 -14.18 -4.23 -7.89
N GLU A 93 -14.80 -5.01 -7.01
CA GLU A 93 -16.08 -4.63 -6.40
C GLU A 93 -15.92 -3.40 -5.50
N PHE A 94 -14.89 -3.39 -4.66
CA PHE A 94 -14.57 -2.25 -3.82
C PHE A 94 -14.29 -0.99 -4.66
N TYR A 95 -13.48 -1.12 -5.70
CA TYR A 95 -13.14 -0.04 -6.62
C TYR A 95 -14.38 0.61 -7.23
N LYS A 96 -15.32 -0.19 -7.77
CA LYS A 96 -16.57 0.33 -8.35
C LYS A 96 -17.46 0.98 -7.30
N TRP A 97 -17.64 0.31 -6.16
CA TRP A 97 -18.44 0.84 -5.05
C TRP A 97 -17.90 2.18 -4.54
N SER A 98 -16.58 2.31 -4.40
CA SER A 98 -15.95 3.53 -3.90
C SER A 98 -16.23 4.74 -4.80
N LYS A 99 -16.19 4.55 -6.13
CA LYS A 99 -16.56 5.58 -7.11
C LYS A 99 -18.00 6.03 -6.95
N GLU A 100 -18.93 5.07 -6.87
CA GLU A 100 -20.37 5.34 -6.74
C GLU A 100 -20.73 6.06 -5.43
N ASN A 101 -19.89 5.92 -4.40
CA ASN A 101 -20.15 6.42 -3.05
C ASN A 101 -19.25 7.61 -2.65
N ASN A 102 -18.56 8.22 -3.62
CA ASN A 102 -17.67 9.36 -3.39
C ASN A 102 -16.59 9.06 -2.33
N VAL A 103 -15.92 7.91 -2.48
CA VAL A 103 -14.80 7.47 -1.66
C VAL A 103 -13.55 7.42 -2.52
N PRO A 104 -12.65 8.42 -2.41
CA PRO A 104 -11.35 8.36 -3.07
C PRO A 104 -10.51 7.19 -2.55
N ILE A 105 -9.85 6.49 -3.46
CA ILE A 105 -8.84 5.48 -3.16
C ILE A 105 -7.46 6.11 -3.39
N VAL A 106 -6.61 6.05 -2.38
CA VAL A 106 -5.26 6.59 -2.44
C VAL A 106 -4.27 5.47 -2.15
N VAL A 107 -3.63 4.99 -3.22
CA VAL A 107 -2.61 3.95 -3.15
C VAL A 107 -1.29 4.57 -2.73
N LEU A 108 -0.77 4.20 -1.57
CA LEU A 108 0.53 4.60 -1.04
C LEU A 108 1.47 3.40 -1.05
N SER A 109 2.39 3.35 -2.01
CA SER A 109 3.22 2.15 -2.23
C SER A 109 4.71 2.47 -2.28
N SER A 110 5.54 1.59 -1.70
CA SER A 110 6.99 1.64 -1.88
C SER A 110 7.45 1.11 -3.24
N GLY A 111 6.53 0.57 -4.06
CA GLY A 111 6.78 0.23 -5.47
C GLY A 111 6.94 1.47 -6.36
N MET A 112 6.77 1.29 -7.67
CA MET A 112 7.00 2.35 -8.66
C MET A 112 5.73 2.68 -9.46
N VAL A 113 5.44 3.97 -9.65
CA VAL A 113 4.23 4.47 -10.32
C VAL A 113 3.97 3.79 -11.68
N PRO A 114 4.96 3.62 -12.59
CA PRO A 114 4.69 3.00 -13.88
C PRO A 114 4.28 1.51 -13.80
N VAL A 115 4.85 0.76 -12.85
CA VAL A 115 4.47 -0.65 -12.61
C VAL A 115 3.05 -0.73 -12.08
N ILE A 116 2.74 0.05 -11.04
CA ILE A 116 1.42 0.06 -10.40
C ILE A 116 0.35 0.49 -11.42
N SER A 117 0.63 1.52 -12.21
CA SER A 117 -0.27 2.01 -13.26
C SER A 117 -0.52 0.94 -14.32
N ALA A 118 0.53 0.28 -14.81
CA ALA A 118 0.40 -0.77 -15.82
C ALA A 118 -0.36 -2.00 -15.31
N LEU A 119 -0.18 -2.36 -14.03
CA LEU A 119 -0.91 -3.45 -13.40
C LEU A 119 -2.39 -3.10 -13.19
N PHE A 120 -2.71 -1.88 -12.75
CA PHE A 120 -4.11 -1.47 -12.68
C PHE A 120 -4.77 -1.43 -14.06
N GLU A 121 -4.07 -0.95 -15.10
CA GLU A 121 -4.59 -0.98 -16.47
C GLU A 121 -4.93 -2.40 -16.92
N GLU A 122 -4.05 -3.36 -16.64
CA GLU A 122 -4.28 -4.78 -16.93
C GLU A 122 -5.47 -5.34 -16.13
N PHE A 123 -5.51 -5.11 -14.82
CA PHE A 123 -6.53 -5.69 -13.95
C PHE A 123 -7.92 -5.08 -14.12
N LEU A 124 -8.00 -3.79 -14.45
CA LEU A 124 -9.27 -3.07 -14.63
C LEU A 124 -9.72 -3.04 -16.10
N GLY A 125 -8.88 -3.51 -17.04
CA GLY A 125 -9.17 -3.50 -18.47
C GLY A 125 -9.10 -2.11 -19.11
N GLY A 126 -8.35 -1.19 -18.50
CA GLY A 126 -8.21 0.21 -18.93
C GLY A 126 -7.68 1.11 -17.83
N LYS A 127 -7.44 2.38 -18.17
CA LYS A 127 -6.95 3.38 -17.21
C LYS A 127 -7.89 3.49 -16.00
N PRO A 128 -7.34 3.55 -14.77
CA PRO A 128 -8.13 3.86 -13.60
C PRO A 128 -8.92 5.16 -13.76
N ASP A 129 -10.10 5.19 -13.16
CA ASP A 129 -10.93 6.37 -13.02
C ASP A 129 -10.28 7.39 -12.06
N ASP A 130 -10.79 8.62 -12.09
CA ASP A 130 -10.26 9.77 -11.36
C ASP A 130 -10.46 9.74 -9.84
N HIS A 131 -11.12 8.71 -9.31
CA HIS A 131 -11.23 8.47 -7.86
C HIS A 131 -10.08 7.61 -7.31
N LEU A 132 -9.23 7.03 -8.15
CA LEU A 132 -8.04 6.28 -7.74
C LEU A 132 -6.77 7.09 -7.99
N TYR A 133 -5.98 7.26 -6.94
CA TYR A 133 -4.73 8.00 -6.93
C TYR A 133 -3.58 7.05 -6.61
N ILE A 134 -2.43 7.23 -7.26
CA ILE A 134 -1.21 6.48 -6.99
C ILE A 134 -0.14 7.45 -6.52
N VAL A 135 0.38 7.22 -5.32
CA VAL A 135 1.54 7.91 -4.76
C VAL A 135 2.57 6.84 -4.42
N ALA A 136 3.69 6.87 -5.13
CA ALA A 136 4.73 5.87 -4.99
C ALA A 136 6.08 6.44 -5.43
N ASN A 137 7.11 5.59 -5.43
CA ASN A 137 8.39 5.93 -6.03
C ASN A 137 8.26 6.03 -7.56
N GLU A 138 9.25 6.62 -8.18
CA GLU A 138 9.37 6.72 -9.63
C GLU A 138 10.52 5.84 -10.14
N VAL A 139 10.64 5.77 -11.47
CA VAL A 139 11.78 5.13 -12.15
C VAL A 139 12.57 6.19 -12.92
N GLU A 140 13.89 6.03 -12.97
CA GLU A 140 14.74 6.87 -13.80
C GLU A 140 15.86 6.07 -14.47
N GLY A 141 16.50 6.69 -15.47
CA GLY A 141 17.64 6.11 -16.16
C GLY A 141 18.85 6.00 -15.23
N ARG A 142 19.49 4.82 -15.21
CA ARG A 142 20.74 4.59 -14.49
C ARG A 142 21.91 5.05 -15.36
N ASP A 143 22.79 5.89 -14.80
CA ASP A 143 24.01 6.37 -15.46
C ASP A 143 23.78 6.98 -16.86
N GLY A 144 22.63 7.65 -17.06
CA GLY A 144 22.25 8.26 -18.34
C GLY A 144 21.75 7.28 -19.40
N LYS A 145 21.51 6.01 -19.06
CA LYS A 145 20.90 5.01 -19.95
C LYS A 145 19.39 5.21 -20.09
N ASP A 146 18.84 4.67 -21.18
CA ASP A 146 17.40 4.48 -21.33
C ASP A 146 16.90 3.36 -20.40
N ILE A 147 15.77 3.56 -19.73
CA ILE A 147 15.21 2.61 -18.75
C ILE A 147 14.86 1.24 -19.37
N ASN A 148 14.65 1.17 -20.68
CA ASN A 148 14.32 -0.05 -21.42
C ASN A 148 15.56 -0.68 -22.06
N THR A 149 16.76 -0.38 -21.54
CA THR A 149 18.00 -1.09 -21.87
C THR A 149 18.45 -1.94 -20.69
N GLU A 150 19.30 -2.94 -20.97
CA GLU A 150 19.81 -3.84 -19.94
C GLU A 150 20.55 -3.07 -18.82
N GLY A 151 20.06 -3.25 -17.59
CA GLY A 151 20.53 -2.56 -16.39
C GLY A 151 20.36 -1.04 -16.47
N GLY A 152 19.45 -0.55 -17.31
CA GLY A 152 19.30 0.86 -17.67
C GLY A 152 18.42 1.68 -16.74
N TRP A 153 17.78 1.07 -15.74
CA TRP A 153 16.88 1.76 -14.82
C TRP A 153 17.33 1.64 -13.36
N GLN A 154 16.91 2.59 -12.55
CA GLN A 154 17.04 2.58 -11.09
C GLN A 154 15.80 3.24 -10.45
N ILE A 155 15.57 2.96 -9.18
CA ILE A 155 14.49 3.59 -8.42
C ILE A 155 14.81 5.06 -8.12
N LYS A 156 13.84 5.93 -8.38
CA LYS A 156 13.83 7.32 -7.93
C LYS A 156 12.88 7.42 -6.74
N TYR A 157 13.44 7.56 -5.55
CA TYR A 157 12.65 7.64 -4.32
C TYR A 157 11.74 8.86 -4.28
N HIS A 158 10.56 8.67 -3.66
CA HIS A 158 9.54 9.69 -3.49
C HIS A 158 10.00 10.80 -2.52
N ASP A 159 10.70 10.42 -1.47
CA ASP A 159 11.25 11.32 -0.46
C ASP A 159 12.63 10.88 0.03
N ASP A 160 13.22 11.69 0.92
CA ASP A 160 14.56 11.46 1.50
C ASP A 160 14.51 10.64 2.80
N SER A 161 13.37 10.04 3.15
CA SER A 161 13.27 9.20 4.34
C SER A 161 14.06 7.89 4.20
N HIS A 162 14.31 7.24 5.33
CA HIS A 162 14.92 5.90 5.41
C HIS A 162 14.05 4.80 4.78
N PHE A 163 12.78 5.09 4.50
CA PHE A 163 11.86 4.22 3.77
C PHE A 163 11.91 4.48 2.25
N GLY A 164 12.33 5.67 1.82
CA GLY A 164 12.25 6.12 0.43
C GLY A 164 10.85 6.60 0.00
N HIS A 165 9.82 6.18 0.73
CA HIS A 165 8.46 6.69 0.66
C HIS A 165 7.81 6.58 2.06
N ASP A 166 7.80 7.67 2.82
CA ASP A 166 7.07 7.78 4.09
C ASP A 166 5.60 8.10 3.82
N LYS A 167 4.78 7.05 3.80
CA LYS A 167 3.34 7.09 3.52
C LYS A 167 2.58 8.07 4.44
N SER A 168 3.09 8.34 5.64
CA SER A 168 2.46 9.29 6.58
C SER A 168 2.41 10.73 6.03
N LEU A 169 3.36 11.11 5.18
CA LEU A 169 3.47 12.47 4.65
C LEU A 169 2.28 12.84 3.76
N GLU A 170 1.76 11.88 3.00
CA GLU A 170 0.58 12.09 2.14
C GLU A 170 -0.72 12.16 2.96
N ILE A 171 -0.79 11.51 4.13
CA ILE A 171 -1.99 11.42 4.96
C ILE A 171 -2.13 12.63 5.90
N LYS A 172 -1.02 13.10 6.47
CA LYS A 172 -0.98 14.20 7.47
C LYS A 172 -1.81 15.45 7.09
N PRO A 173 -1.78 15.95 5.84
CA PRO A 173 -2.59 17.11 5.47
C PRO A 173 -4.10 16.90 5.62
N TYR A 174 -4.57 15.66 5.43
CA TYR A 174 -5.98 15.29 5.58
C TYR A 174 -6.31 15.03 7.06
N ALA A 175 -5.40 14.38 7.79
CA ALA A 175 -5.55 14.15 9.23
C ALA A 175 -5.64 15.46 10.03
N ALA A 176 -4.93 16.50 9.58
CA ALA A 176 -4.92 17.83 10.21
C ALA A 176 -6.10 18.74 9.84
N LEU A 177 -7.07 18.26 9.05
CA LEU A 177 -8.27 19.04 8.74
C LEU A 177 -9.15 19.26 9.99
N PRO A 178 -9.85 20.40 10.11
CA PRO A 178 -10.74 20.64 11.23
C PRO A 178 -11.92 19.66 11.29
N ASP A 179 -12.41 19.41 12.50
CA ASP A 179 -13.66 18.66 12.74
C ASP A 179 -14.82 19.24 11.93
N GLY A 180 -15.68 18.37 11.42
CA GLY A 180 -16.80 18.73 10.54
C GLY A 180 -16.43 18.95 9.07
N VAL A 181 -15.13 19.08 8.75
CA VAL A 181 -14.60 19.08 7.37
C VAL A 181 -13.77 17.83 7.10
N ARG A 182 -13.04 17.34 8.10
CA ARG A 182 -12.18 16.16 8.01
C ARG A 182 -13.01 14.89 7.70
N PRO A 183 -12.67 14.14 6.64
CA PRO A 183 -13.29 12.84 6.37
C PRO A 183 -12.77 11.78 7.35
N THR A 184 -13.49 10.66 7.44
CA THR A 184 -12.94 9.44 8.05
C THR A 184 -11.81 8.91 7.18
N LEU A 185 -10.64 8.66 7.77
CA LEU A 185 -9.46 8.16 7.08
C LEU A 185 -9.29 6.68 7.41
N LEU A 186 -9.36 5.82 6.40
CA LEU A 186 -9.11 4.38 6.55
C LEU A 186 -7.78 4.01 5.88
N TYR A 187 -7.08 3.01 6.41
CA TYR A 187 -5.87 2.47 5.80
C TYR A 187 -5.93 0.95 5.70
N ALA A 188 -5.50 0.35 4.58
CA ALA A 188 -5.22 -1.09 4.48
C ALA A 188 -3.75 -1.35 4.14
N GLY A 189 -3.14 -2.30 4.81
CA GLY A 189 -1.73 -2.65 4.59
C GLY A 189 -1.36 -4.05 5.06
N ASP A 190 -0.16 -4.49 4.71
CA ASP A 190 0.40 -5.78 5.13
C ASP A 190 1.83 -5.70 5.67
N GLY A 191 2.55 -4.60 5.38
CA GLY A 191 3.98 -4.47 5.67
C GLY A 191 4.32 -3.52 6.81
N VAL A 192 5.54 -3.65 7.35
CA VAL A 192 6.04 -2.79 8.43
C VAL A 192 6.12 -1.31 8.01
N SER A 193 6.32 -1.04 6.72
CA SER A 193 6.30 0.33 6.17
C SER A 193 4.95 1.03 6.32
N ASP A 194 3.86 0.29 6.55
CA ASP A 194 2.52 0.84 6.74
C ASP A 194 2.29 1.41 8.14
N LEU A 195 3.18 1.14 9.10
CA LEU A 195 3.03 1.62 10.47
C LEU A 195 3.00 3.15 10.56
N SER A 196 3.74 3.86 9.70
CA SER A 196 3.70 5.33 9.67
C SER A 196 2.35 5.83 9.16
N ALA A 197 1.72 5.13 8.22
CA ALA A 197 0.39 5.46 7.74
C ALA A 197 -0.70 5.14 8.77
N ALA A 198 -0.56 4.01 9.48
CA ALA A 198 -1.50 3.60 10.52
C ALA A 198 -1.67 4.68 11.61
N ALA A 199 -0.59 5.36 11.99
CA ALA A 199 -0.61 6.41 13.01
C ALA A 199 -1.42 7.66 12.60
N GLU A 200 -1.64 7.88 11.30
CA GLU A 200 -2.29 9.07 10.76
C GLU A 200 -3.74 8.80 10.29
N THR A 201 -4.27 7.59 10.52
CA THR A 201 -5.61 7.18 10.10
C THR A 201 -6.51 6.77 11.27
N ASP A 202 -7.82 6.74 11.03
CA ASP A 202 -8.83 6.47 12.06
C ASP A 202 -9.03 4.95 12.30
N LEU A 203 -8.72 4.13 11.30
CA LEU A 203 -8.78 2.67 11.38
C LEU A 203 -7.79 2.02 10.41
N LEU A 204 -6.99 1.11 10.94
CA LEU A 204 -6.09 0.25 10.18
C LEU A 204 -6.72 -1.12 9.92
N PHE A 205 -6.80 -1.53 8.66
CA PHE A 205 -6.98 -2.91 8.22
C PHE A 205 -5.61 -3.54 8.01
N ALA A 206 -5.23 -4.49 8.87
CA ALA A 206 -3.98 -5.23 8.76
C ALA A 206 -4.21 -6.62 8.15
N LYS A 207 -3.44 -6.97 7.12
CA LYS A 207 -3.60 -8.25 6.41
C LYS A 207 -3.25 -9.41 7.35
N LYS A 208 -4.17 -10.36 7.49
CA LYS A 208 -3.98 -11.53 8.35
C LYS A 208 -2.74 -12.32 7.96
N GLY A 209 -1.94 -12.69 8.96
CA GLY A 209 -0.75 -13.53 8.78
C GLY A 209 0.46 -12.80 8.21
N LYS A 210 0.45 -11.47 8.21
CA LYS A 210 1.54 -10.62 7.72
C LYS A 210 2.18 -9.83 8.86
N ASP A 211 3.41 -9.36 8.64
CA ASP A 211 4.25 -8.75 9.68
C ASP A 211 3.58 -7.55 10.36
N LEU A 212 2.79 -6.76 9.62
CA LEU A 212 2.05 -5.62 10.18
C LEU A 212 1.18 -6.02 11.38
N VAL A 213 0.56 -7.20 11.37
CA VAL A 213 -0.24 -7.71 12.50
C VAL A 213 0.64 -7.89 13.73
N THR A 214 1.76 -8.59 13.59
CA THR A 214 2.70 -8.84 14.69
C THR A 214 3.25 -7.55 15.29
N PHE A 215 3.56 -6.56 14.45
CA PHE A 215 3.99 -5.25 14.92
C PHE A 215 2.88 -4.50 15.66
N CYS A 216 1.66 -4.48 15.11
CA CYS A 216 0.53 -3.81 15.75
C CYS A 216 0.19 -4.42 17.12
N GLU A 217 0.23 -5.75 17.26
CA GLU A 217 0.07 -6.43 18.55
C GLU A 217 1.15 -6.01 19.55
N ARG A 218 2.42 -6.04 19.13
CA ARG A 218 3.57 -5.71 19.98
C ARG A 218 3.52 -4.27 20.48
N GLU A 219 3.21 -3.32 19.59
CA GLU A 219 3.19 -1.88 19.89
C GLU A 219 1.81 -1.40 20.39
N LYS A 220 0.82 -2.30 20.52
CA LYS A 220 -0.56 -2.00 20.94
C LYS A 220 -1.24 -0.94 20.06
N ILE A 221 -0.95 -0.97 18.76
CA ILE A 221 -1.61 -0.13 17.76
C ILE A 221 -2.98 -0.77 17.47
N PRO A 222 -4.11 -0.04 17.53
CA PRO A 222 -5.41 -0.60 17.19
C PRO A 222 -5.51 -0.95 15.70
N PHE A 223 -6.02 -2.14 15.39
CA PHE A 223 -6.23 -2.60 14.02
C PHE A 223 -7.40 -3.57 13.93
N THR A 224 -7.91 -3.77 12.72
CA THR A 224 -8.80 -4.87 12.37
C THR A 224 -8.13 -5.78 11.36
N LEU A 225 -8.35 -7.09 11.47
CA LEU A 225 -7.85 -8.03 10.49
C LEU A 225 -8.68 -7.98 9.21
N PHE A 226 -8.02 -8.21 8.07
CA PHE A 226 -8.69 -8.58 6.84
C PHE A 226 -7.96 -9.74 6.15
N GLU A 227 -8.74 -10.58 5.45
CA GLU A 227 -8.20 -11.66 4.60
C GLU A 227 -8.30 -11.30 3.12
N SER A 228 -9.35 -10.58 2.73
CA SER A 228 -9.59 -10.11 1.36
C SER A 228 -10.33 -8.77 1.38
N TRP A 229 -10.44 -8.16 0.20
CA TRP A 229 -11.18 -6.90 0.03
C TRP A 229 -12.70 -7.03 0.23
N GLU A 230 -13.23 -8.25 0.34
CA GLU A 230 -14.64 -8.48 0.70
C GLU A 230 -14.96 -7.90 2.08
N THR A 231 -14.14 -8.24 3.07
CA THR A 231 -14.32 -7.78 4.46
C THR A 231 -14.10 -6.28 4.59
N ILE A 232 -13.07 -5.74 3.89
CA ILE A 232 -12.84 -4.29 3.80
C ILE A 232 -14.07 -3.59 3.24
N LEU A 233 -14.65 -4.09 2.15
CA LEU A 233 -15.83 -3.52 1.52
C LEU A 233 -17.04 -3.51 2.45
N ALA A 234 -17.32 -4.64 3.10
CA ALA A 234 -18.44 -4.75 4.05
C ALA A 234 -18.31 -3.75 5.21
N THR A 235 -17.14 -3.72 5.85
CA THR A 235 -16.87 -2.80 6.97
C THR A 235 -16.91 -1.34 6.54
N THR A 236 -16.34 -1.01 5.37
CA THR A 236 -16.32 0.37 4.86
C THR A 236 -17.73 0.86 4.52
N LYS A 237 -18.60 0.00 3.97
CA LYS A 237 -20.03 0.29 3.76
C LYS A 237 -20.74 0.61 5.07
N ASP A 238 -20.48 -0.17 6.12
CA ASP A 238 -21.14 0.02 7.42
C ASP A 238 -20.64 1.29 8.14
N ILE A 239 -19.34 1.62 8.02
CA ILE A 239 -18.78 2.88 8.52
C ILE A 239 -19.39 4.08 7.76
N LEU A 240 -19.39 4.04 6.42
CA LEU A 240 -19.93 5.14 5.60
C LEU A 240 -21.42 5.36 5.85
N GLY A 241 -22.17 4.27 6.05
CA GLY A 241 -23.60 4.29 6.39
C GLY A 241 -23.90 4.67 7.84
N GLY A 242 -22.89 4.83 8.69
CA GLY A 242 -23.04 5.18 10.11
C GLY A 242 -23.61 4.05 10.97
N LYS A 243 -23.56 2.79 10.50
CA LYS A 243 -24.03 1.63 11.28
C LYS A 243 -23.05 1.25 12.39
N VAL A 244 -21.76 1.44 12.15
CA VAL A 244 -20.67 1.18 13.10
C VAL A 244 -19.71 2.35 13.14
N SER A 245 -19.05 2.56 14.28
CA SER A 245 -17.98 3.55 14.41
C SER A 245 -16.63 2.89 14.16
N VAL A 246 -15.64 3.65 13.65
CA VAL A 246 -14.25 3.19 13.51
C VAL A 246 -13.67 2.65 14.82
N LYS A 247 -14.03 3.27 15.95
CA LYS A 247 -13.60 2.84 17.29
C LYS A 247 -14.14 1.46 17.66
N THR A 248 -15.41 1.20 17.34
CA THR A 248 -16.04 -0.13 17.55
C THR A 248 -15.33 -1.19 16.73
N VAL A 249 -15.10 -0.92 15.45
CA VAL A 249 -14.42 -1.86 14.54
C VAL A 249 -13.00 -2.18 15.02
N ALA A 250 -12.23 -1.17 15.44
CA ALA A 250 -10.87 -1.37 15.95
C ALA A 250 -10.86 -2.21 17.25
N GLN A 251 -11.83 -2.01 18.12
CA GLN A 251 -11.96 -2.78 19.36
C GLN A 251 -12.31 -4.25 19.08
N ASP A 252 -13.33 -4.49 18.25
CA ASP A 252 -13.78 -5.84 17.89
C ASP A 252 -12.66 -6.61 17.17
N GLY A 253 -11.88 -5.94 16.32
CA GLY A 253 -10.71 -6.50 15.65
C GLY A 253 -9.65 -7.01 16.62
N LEU A 254 -9.31 -6.20 17.63
CA LEU A 254 -8.33 -6.59 18.67
C LEU A 254 -8.83 -7.78 19.50
N GLU A 255 -10.11 -7.80 19.85
CA GLU A 255 -10.71 -8.91 20.59
C GLU A 255 -10.70 -10.22 19.78
N ALA A 256 -10.97 -10.16 18.47
CA ALA A 256 -10.94 -11.33 17.59
C ALA A 256 -9.55 -11.95 17.48
N VAL A 257 -8.49 -11.14 17.42
CA VAL A 257 -7.09 -11.59 17.40
C VAL A 257 -6.75 -12.34 18.69
N HIS A 258 -7.05 -11.75 19.85
CA HIS A 258 -6.79 -12.37 21.15
C HIS A 258 -7.58 -13.67 21.37
N GLN A 259 -8.82 -13.75 20.87
CA GLN A 259 -9.64 -14.97 20.94
C GLN A 259 -9.13 -16.07 19.99
N GLY A 260 -8.56 -15.70 18.85
CA GLY A 260 -7.90 -16.62 17.92
C GLY A 260 -6.59 -17.19 18.47
N ALA A 261 -5.78 -16.36 19.14
CA ALA A 261 -4.52 -16.76 19.77
C ALA A 261 -4.73 -17.75 20.94
N ASN A 262 -5.83 -17.64 21.69
CA ASN A 262 -6.17 -18.55 22.80
C ASN A 262 -6.71 -19.93 22.37
N LYS A 263 -6.84 -20.18 21.06
CA LYS A 263 -7.32 -21.46 20.49
C LYS A 263 -6.22 -22.30 19.84
N VAL A 264 -4.95 -21.88 19.91
CA VAL A 264 -3.78 -22.59 19.38
C VAL A 264 -2.96 -23.22 20.49
#